data_AF-A0A9D5QSC0-F1
#
_entry.id   AF-A0A9D5QSC0-F1
#
_cell.length_a   1.000
_cell.length_b   1.000
_cell.length_c   1.000
_cell.angle_alpha   90.00
_cell.angle_beta   90.00
_cell.angle_gamma   90.00
#
_symmetry.space_group_name_H-M   'P 1'
#
loop_
_entity.id
_entity.type
_entity.pdbx_description
1 polymer ?
#
loop_
_entity_poly.entity_id
_entity_poly.type
_entity_poly.pdbx_seq_one_letter_code
_entity_poly.pdbx_strand_id
1 'polypeptide(L)'
;MKKYILPAMLTLAASAFAQTTPNTMYINLKDGSKVEYTITDIDNITFEEKQDVTPEEPGAVKFAIPASFSSSYVQKVMSAGKQVAEIDLEYINSTKQQLVVVYPCDENGKAILTKGVTADGASVVWDVDKNTATVGEAADAITDFYIVDGELLTSYAGETADALVQPDLLVDVRGKESNTYRIVKIGTQYWMADNLRTTCYADGSAIDSYSETDSDGWKNNTTGAYLAYGDKEWIEYVGYLYSGYAVMNEKGLAPEGWEIPTQAQWTKVKTAGGSTMANFKDSAMMTWADGGEGTNINGFSGIATGYYSTATGLTALNTDAYFWSTTKYYDSLVRGDVIDYARLTAKGTNMVVSTTTTGGHSLAFGHSIRCVRK
;
A
#
# COMPACT_ATOMS: atom_id res chain seq x y z
N MET A 1 32.53 -12.10 88.34
CA MET A 1 33.04 -10.70 88.24
C MET A 1 33.47 -10.51 86.79
N LYS A 2 32.99 -9.58 85.96
CA LYS A 2 32.44 -8.23 86.17
C LYS A 2 31.14 -8.06 85.37
N LYS A 3 30.15 -7.39 85.97
CA LYS A 3 29.06 -6.68 85.26
C LYS A 3 29.63 -5.40 84.63
N TYR A 4 29.00 -4.85 83.59
CA TYR A 4 28.35 -3.52 83.63
C TYR A 4 27.86 -3.11 82.22
N ILE A 5 26.53 -3.01 82.11
CA ILE A 5 25.70 -1.97 81.46
C ILE A 5 26.07 -1.51 80.04
N LEU A 6 25.19 -1.80 79.07
CA LEU A 6 25.04 -1.04 77.83
C LEU A 6 23.77 -0.15 77.90
N PRO A 7 23.80 1.07 77.33
CA PRO A 7 22.69 2.01 77.35
C PRO A 7 21.66 1.74 76.25
N ALA A 8 20.43 2.16 76.51
CA ALA A 8 19.33 2.18 75.55
C ALA A 8 19.54 3.25 74.46
N MET A 9 19.29 2.89 73.20
CA MET A 9 18.91 3.83 72.15
C MET A 9 17.67 3.33 71.41
N LEU A 10 16.73 4.26 71.30
CA LEU A 10 15.38 4.19 70.76
C LEU A 10 15.41 3.80 69.27
N THR A 11 14.65 2.78 68.86
CA THR A 11 14.38 2.49 67.45
C THR A 11 12.94 2.86 67.12
N LEU A 12 12.78 3.79 66.17
CA LEU A 12 11.49 4.18 65.57
C LEU A 12 10.92 2.99 64.79
N ALA A 13 9.70 2.58 65.10
CA ALA A 13 8.91 1.70 64.24
C ALA A 13 8.18 2.55 63.20
N ALA A 14 8.51 2.39 61.92
CA ALA A 14 7.68 2.83 60.80
C ALA A 14 6.94 1.61 60.26
N SER A 15 5.62 1.59 60.45
CA SER A 15 4.71 0.58 59.92
C SER A 15 4.55 0.75 58.41
N ALA A 16 5.03 -0.22 57.63
CA ALA A 16 4.73 -0.36 56.22
C ALA A 16 3.31 -0.95 56.06
N PHE A 17 2.36 -0.16 55.58
CA PHE A 17 1.09 -0.68 55.07
C PHE A 17 1.35 -1.28 53.68
N ALA A 18 1.01 -2.56 53.50
CA ALA A 18 1.03 -3.20 52.20
C ALA A 18 -0.08 -2.57 51.32
N GLN A 19 0.33 -1.85 50.28
CA GLN A 19 -0.58 -1.35 49.26
C GLN A 19 -0.91 -2.50 48.30
N THR A 20 -2.14 -2.99 48.34
CA THR A 20 -2.64 -3.97 47.37
C THR A 20 -2.69 -3.32 45.99
N THR A 21 -1.95 -3.87 45.04
CA THR A 21 -1.99 -3.42 43.64
C THR A 21 -3.40 -3.65 43.10
N PRO A 22 -4.09 -2.65 42.53
CA PRO A 22 -5.43 -2.85 41.99
C PRO A 22 -5.36 -3.82 40.81
N ASN A 23 -6.33 -4.74 40.76
CA ASN A 23 -6.44 -5.71 39.68
C ASN A 23 -6.77 -4.99 38.36
N THR A 24 -6.23 -5.50 37.25
CA THR A 24 -6.41 -4.93 35.90
C THR A 24 -7.23 -5.88 35.03
N MET A 25 -8.18 -5.33 34.27
CA MET A 25 -8.93 -6.03 33.23
C MET A 25 -8.33 -5.70 31.86
N TYR A 26 -8.16 -6.72 31.02
CA TYR A 26 -7.63 -6.59 29.67
C TYR A 26 -8.66 -7.03 28.64
N ILE A 27 -8.99 -6.15 27.69
CA ILE A 27 -9.79 -6.48 26.51
C ILE A 27 -8.85 -6.57 25.31
N ASN A 28 -8.73 -7.78 24.75
CA ASN A 28 -7.94 -8.02 23.54
C ASN A 28 -8.86 -7.89 22.32
N LEU A 29 -8.55 -6.95 21.44
CA LEU A 29 -9.30 -6.70 20.22
C LEU A 29 -8.83 -7.61 19.09
N LYS A 30 -9.67 -7.82 18.08
CA LYS A 30 -9.38 -8.71 16.94
C LYS A 30 -8.22 -8.21 16.07
N ASP A 31 -7.94 -6.91 16.12
CA ASP A 31 -6.77 -6.28 15.48
C ASP A 31 -5.47 -6.48 16.28
N GLY A 32 -5.52 -7.22 17.39
CA GLY A 32 -4.38 -7.50 18.26
C GLY A 32 -4.05 -6.36 19.23
N SER A 33 -4.75 -5.22 19.15
CA SER A 33 -4.61 -4.16 20.13
C SER A 33 -5.24 -4.55 21.47
N LYS A 34 -4.77 -3.88 22.52
CA LYS A 34 -5.14 -4.18 23.89
C LYS A 34 -5.66 -2.92 24.56
N VAL A 35 -6.84 -3.02 25.17
CA VAL A 35 -7.40 -1.95 26.00
C VAL A 35 -7.33 -2.39 27.46
N GLU A 36 -6.80 -1.51 28.32
CA GLU A 36 -6.56 -1.80 29.73
C GLU A 36 -7.47 -0.94 30.61
N TYR A 37 -8.10 -1.56 31.60
CA TYR A 37 -8.94 -0.89 32.59
C TYR A 37 -8.53 -1.31 34.01
N THR A 38 -8.35 -0.34 34.90
CA THR A 38 -8.19 -0.60 36.33
C THR A 38 -9.56 -0.98 36.91
N ILE A 39 -9.67 -2.12 37.60
CA ILE A 39 -10.98 -2.61 38.07
C ILE A 39 -11.66 -1.64 39.05
N THR A 40 -10.89 -0.86 39.81
CA THR A 40 -11.44 0.16 40.73
C THR A 40 -12.13 1.32 40.03
N ASP A 41 -11.90 1.51 38.73
CA ASP A 41 -12.41 2.63 37.95
C ASP A 41 -13.68 2.25 37.17
N ILE A 42 -14.15 1.00 37.31
CA ILE A 42 -15.31 0.45 36.59
C ILE A 42 -16.52 0.39 37.53
N ASP A 43 -17.58 1.14 37.22
CA ASP A 43 -18.85 1.10 37.94
C ASP A 43 -19.77 -0.03 37.44
N ASN A 44 -19.91 -0.19 36.13
CA ASN A 44 -20.63 -1.30 35.49
C ASN A 44 -20.08 -1.63 34.10
N ILE A 45 -20.44 -2.80 33.55
CA ILE A 45 -20.14 -3.23 32.18
C ILE A 45 -21.45 -3.64 31.52
N THR A 46 -21.77 -3.00 30.39
CA THR A 46 -22.99 -3.29 29.61
C THR A 46 -22.60 -3.65 28.17
N PHE A 47 -23.24 -4.67 27.61
CA PHE A 47 -23.07 -5.08 26.22
C PHE A 47 -24.38 -4.85 25.48
N GLU A 48 -24.36 -4.02 24.45
CA GLU A 48 -25.50 -3.82 23.55
C GLU A 48 -25.22 -4.56 22.24
N GLU A 49 -26.10 -5.49 21.90
CA GLU A 49 -26.10 -6.10 20.57
C GLU A 49 -26.57 -5.03 19.58
N LYS A 50 -25.76 -4.77 18.54
CA LYS A 50 -26.16 -3.86 17.47
C LYS A 50 -27.42 -4.48 16.85
N GLN A 51 -28.58 -3.85 17.04
CA GLN A 51 -29.79 -4.30 16.36
C GLN A 51 -29.48 -4.30 14.87
N ASP A 52 -29.64 -5.46 14.23
CA ASP A 52 -29.74 -5.57 12.77
C ASP A 52 -31.01 -4.82 12.35
N VAL A 53 -30.89 -3.50 12.24
CA VAL A 53 -31.80 -2.74 11.41
C VAL A 53 -31.52 -3.27 10.02
N THR A 54 -32.48 -3.99 9.42
CA THR A 54 -32.53 -4.20 7.97
C THR A 54 -32.11 -2.87 7.34
N PRO A 55 -31.00 -2.79 6.58
CA PRO A 55 -30.59 -1.53 6.00
C PRO A 55 -31.78 -1.05 5.19
N GLU A 56 -32.37 0.07 5.59
CA GLU A 56 -33.18 0.86 4.68
C GLU A 56 -32.32 0.97 3.42
N GLU A 57 -32.86 0.64 2.23
CA GLU A 57 -32.11 0.83 1.00
C GLU A 57 -31.48 2.21 1.07
N PRO A 58 -30.17 2.35 0.83
CA PRO A 58 -29.51 3.61 1.06
C PRO A 58 -30.26 4.64 0.22
N GLY A 59 -31.01 5.50 0.90
CA GLY A 59 -31.60 6.67 0.29
C GLY A 59 -30.48 7.53 -0.31
N ALA A 60 -30.84 8.65 -0.91
CA ALA A 60 -29.85 9.57 -1.45
C ALA A 60 -28.74 9.85 -0.40
N VAL A 61 -27.48 9.72 -0.81
CA VAL A 61 -26.35 9.99 0.08
C VAL A 61 -25.49 11.12 -0.45
N LYS A 62 -24.95 11.91 0.47
CA LYS A 62 -24.09 13.06 0.23
C LYS A 62 -22.67 12.77 0.71
N PHE A 63 -21.68 13.25 -0.04
CA PHE A 63 -20.27 13.22 0.39
C PHE A 63 -19.46 14.34 -0.26
N ALA A 64 -18.35 14.69 0.38
CA ALA A 64 -17.40 15.69 -0.11
C ALA A 64 -16.07 15.04 -0.49
N ILE A 65 -15.33 15.69 -1.39
CA ILE A 65 -13.94 15.30 -1.71
C ILE A 65 -13.07 15.50 -0.44
N PRO A 66 -12.22 14.53 -0.06
CA PRO A 66 -11.36 14.68 1.11
C PRO A 66 -10.29 15.75 0.86
N ALA A 67 -9.87 16.42 1.93
CA ALA A 67 -8.86 17.48 1.86
C ALA A 67 -7.46 16.98 1.48
N SER A 68 -7.20 15.67 1.57
CA SER A 68 -5.90 15.06 1.28
C SER A 68 -6.05 13.62 0.78
N PHE A 69 -5.11 13.23 -0.09
CA PHE A 69 -4.93 11.86 -0.59
C PHE A 69 -3.62 11.23 -0.07
N SER A 70 -3.00 11.80 0.96
CA SER A 70 -1.72 11.30 1.51
C SER A 70 -1.80 9.86 2.02
N SER A 71 -2.96 9.47 2.55
CA SER A 71 -3.20 8.11 3.08
C SER A 71 -3.53 7.09 1.98
N SER A 72 -3.98 7.52 0.80
CA SER A 72 -4.17 6.69 -0.40
C SER A 72 -4.64 7.59 -1.55
N TYR A 73 -4.25 7.28 -2.79
CA TYR A 73 -4.76 8.01 -3.96
C TYR A 73 -6.18 7.61 -4.32
N VAL A 74 -6.68 6.50 -3.77
CA VAL A 74 -8.05 6.00 -3.95
C VAL A 74 -8.80 6.07 -2.63
N GLN A 75 -10.01 6.60 -2.65
CA GLN A 75 -10.86 6.76 -1.48
C GLN A 75 -12.19 6.07 -1.73
N LYS A 76 -12.67 5.32 -0.74
CA LYS A 76 -13.99 4.70 -0.74
C LYS A 76 -15.01 5.65 -0.15
N VAL A 77 -16.18 5.71 -0.76
CA VAL A 77 -17.37 6.35 -0.20
C VAL A 77 -18.31 5.25 0.26
N MET A 78 -18.52 5.15 1.57
CA MET A 78 -19.27 4.08 2.20
C MET A 78 -20.62 4.58 2.71
N SER A 79 -21.70 3.86 2.39
CA SER A 79 -23.02 4.06 2.97
C SER A 79 -23.60 2.71 3.39
N ALA A 80 -24.13 2.64 4.61
CA ALA A 80 -24.72 1.41 5.18
C ALA A 80 -23.86 0.14 5.00
N GLY A 81 -22.53 0.28 5.10
CA GLY A 81 -21.57 -0.83 4.94
C GLY A 81 -21.22 -1.21 3.49
N LYS A 82 -21.81 -0.54 2.49
CA LYS A 82 -21.53 -0.74 1.06
C LYS A 82 -20.75 0.43 0.47
N GLN A 83 -19.80 0.13 -0.42
CA GLN A 83 -19.14 1.16 -1.22
C GLN A 83 -20.09 1.63 -2.33
N VAL A 84 -20.44 2.92 -2.31
CA VAL A 84 -21.40 3.53 -3.26
C VAL A 84 -20.72 4.42 -4.29
N ALA A 85 -19.53 4.92 -3.97
CA ALA A 85 -18.68 5.67 -4.90
C ALA A 85 -17.20 5.48 -4.55
N GLU A 86 -16.35 5.91 -5.48
CA GLU A 86 -14.90 5.96 -5.36
C GLU A 86 -14.42 7.37 -5.75
N ILE A 87 -13.42 7.89 -5.04
CA ILE A 87 -12.78 9.17 -5.34
C ILE A 87 -11.30 8.93 -5.56
N ASP A 88 -10.83 9.23 -6.77
CA ASP A 88 -9.47 8.97 -7.20
C ASP A 88 -8.71 10.28 -7.43
N LEU A 89 -7.50 10.38 -6.90
CA LEU A 89 -6.49 11.33 -7.38
C LEU A 89 -5.64 10.62 -8.45
N GLU A 90 -6.11 10.68 -9.69
CA GLU A 90 -5.54 9.89 -10.80
C GLU A 90 -4.93 10.75 -11.91
N TYR A 91 -3.92 10.20 -12.58
CA TYR A 91 -3.34 10.82 -13.77
C TYR A 91 -4.04 10.37 -15.05
N ILE A 92 -4.52 11.34 -15.83
CA ILE A 92 -5.13 11.09 -17.12
C ILE A 92 -4.16 11.50 -18.24
N ASN A 93 -3.57 10.51 -18.91
CA ASN A 93 -2.52 10.72 -19.90
C ASN A 93 -2.96 11.54 -21.13
N SER A 94 -4.25 11.57 -21.48
CA SER A 94 -4.75 12.40 -22.59
C SER A 94 -4.76 13.89 -22.24
N THR A 95 -4.93 14.25 -20.97
CA THR A 95 -4.89 15.64 -20.48
C THR A 95 -3.52 16.06 -19.94
N LYS A 96 -2.64 15.08 -19.66
CA LYS A 96 -1.34 15.26 -18.98
C LYS A 96 -1.47 15.83 -17.57
N GLN A 97 -2.61 15.66 -16.92
CA GLN A 97 -2.91 16.21 -15.60
C GLN A 97 -3.25 15.11 -14.60
N GLN A 98 -2.97 15.40 -13.33
CA GLN A 98 -3.54 14.67 -12.21
C GLN A 98 -4.85 15.36 -11.83
N LEU A 99 -5.93 14.60 -11.74
CA LEU A 99 -7.29 15.08 -11.52
C LEU A 99 -7.91 14.31 -10.36
N VAL A 100 -8.77 14.99 -9.60
CA VAL A 100 -9.67 14.30 -8.67
C VAL A 100 -10.91 13.89 -9.45
N VAL A 101 -11.20 12.60 -9.50
CA VAL A 101 -12.32 12.03 -10.25
C VAL A 101 -13.17 11.17 -9.32
N VAL A 102 -14.48 11.38 -9.37
CA VAL A 102 -15.48 10.63 -8.61
C VAL A 102 -16.20 9.66 -9.54
N TYR A 103 -16.28 8.40 -9.15
CA TYR A 103 -17.00 7.35 -9.87
C TYR A 103 -18.12 6.78 -9.00
N PRO A 104 -19.35 6.59 -9.53
CA PRO A 104 -20.33 5.74 -8.85
C PRO A 104 -19.84 4.28 -8.87
N CYS A 105 -20.25 3.51 -7.88
CA CYS A 105 -19.98 2.07 -7.82
C CYS A 105 -21.20 1.26 -8.25
N ASP A 106 -20.94 0.06 -8.78
CA ASP A 106 -21.98 -0.93 -9.07
C ASP A 106 -22.48 -1.62 -7.79
N GLU A 107 -23.35 -2.62 -7.97
CA GLU A 107 -23.93 -3.36 -6.85
C GLU A 107 -22.92 -4.07 -5.95
N ASN A 108 -21.72 -4.37 -6.47
CA ASN A 108 -20.62 -5.05 -5.80
C ASN A 108 -19.57 -4.07 -5.23
N GLY A 109 -19.82 -2.76 -5.32
CA GLY A 109 -18.89 -1.74 -4.86
C GLY A 109 -17.74 -1.47 -5.82
N LYS A 110 -17.82 -1.93 -7.08
CA LYS A 110 -16.79 -1.68 -8.09
C LYS A 110 -17.07 -0.37 -8.84
N ALA A 111 -16.06 0.49 -8.95
CA ALA A 111 -16.16 1.76 -9.66
C ALA A 111 -16.57 1.56 -11.14
N ILE A 112 -17.56 2.34 -11.59
CA ILE A 112 -18.04 2.35 -12.97
C ILE A 112 -17.22 3.38 -13.76
N LEU A 113 -16.08 2.95 -14.31
CA LEU A 113 -15.08 3.85 -14.92
C LEU A 113 -15.57 4.64 -16.15
N THR A 114 -16.75 4.35 -16.67
CA THR A 114 -17.40 5.09 -17.76
C THR A 114 -18.27 6.25 -17.27
N LYS A 115 -18.40 6.44 -15.96
CA LYS A 115 -19.28 7.43 -15.32
C LYS A 115 -18.52 8.36 -14.35
N GLY A 116 -17.28 8.67 -14.66
CA GLY A 116 -16.46 9.56 -13.83
C GLY A 116 -16.87 11.03 -13.97
N VAL A 117 -16.71 11.80 -12.90
CA VAL A 117 -16.87 13.25 -12.89
C VAL A 117 -15.74 13.89 -12.09
N THR A 118 -15.06 14.89 -12.67
CA THR A 118 -13.98 15.60 -11.98
C THR A 118 -14.51 16.59 -10.93
N ALA A 119 -13.63 17.07 -10.05
CA ALA A 119 -13.95 18.12 -9.08
C ALA A 119 -14.41 19.45 -9.71
N ASP A 120 -14.06 19.72 -10.97
CA ASP A 120 -14.55 20.85 -11.77
C ASP A 120 -15.71 20.48 -12.72
N GLY A 121 -16.34 19.32 -12.50
CA GLY A 121 -17.57 18.91 -13.18
C GLY A 121 -17.41 18.36 -14.60
N ALA A 122 -16.18 18.18 -15.10
CA ALA A 122 -15.94 17.53 -16.38
C ALA A 122 -16.26 16.02 -16.30
N SER A 123 -16.84 15.46 -17.36
CA SER A 123 -17.04 14.02 -17.45
C SER A 123 -15.73 13.29 -17.74
N VAL A 124 -15.57 12.09 -17.19
CA VAL A 124 -14.45 11.18 -17.44
C VAL A 124 -15.00 9.81 -17.85
N VAL A 125 -14.62 9.36 -19.04
CA VAL A 125 -15.07 8.08 -19.59
C VAL A 125 -13.84 7.26 -19.99
N TRP A 126 -13.60 6.17 -19.26
CA TRP A 126 -12.56 5.19 -19.60
C TRP A 126 -13.05 4.18 -20.63
N ASP A 127 -12.25 3.98 -21.67
CA ASP A 127 -12.26 2.78 -22.50
C ASP A 127 -11.32 1.76 -21.83
N VAL A 128 -11.92 0.75 -21.19
CA VAL A 128 -11.19 -0.25 -20.39
C VAL A 128 -10.28 -1.11 -21.25
N ASP A 129 -10.73 -1.47 -22.46
CA ASP A 129 -9.97 -2.33 -23.37
C ASP A 129 -8.75 -1.62 -23.93
N LYS A 130 -8.91 -0.33 -24.28
CA LYS A 130 -7.81 0.50 -24.80
C LYS A 130 -6.94 1.10 -23.70
N ASN A 131 -7.39 1.06 -22.45
CA ASN A 131 -6.73 1.69 -21.31
C ASN A 131 -6.51 3.20 -21.51
N THR A 132 -7.53 3.89 -22.02
CA THR A 132 -7.51 5.34 -22.33
C THR A 132 -8.77 6.02 -21.82
N ALA A 133 -8.68 7.30 -21.46
CA ALA A 133 -9.83 8.11 -21.05
C ALA A 133 -10.07 9.32 -21.95
N THR A 134 -11.35 9.65 -22.12
CA THR A 134 -11.81 10.93 -22.65
C THR A 134 -12.30 11.79 -21.48
N VAL A 135 -11.87 13.06 -21.48
CA VAL A 135 -12.30 14.06 -20.49
C VAL A 135 -13.09 15.13 -21.23
N GLY A 136 -14.27 15.47 -20.71
CA GLY A 136 -15.14 16.51 -21.24
C GLY A 136 -14.65 17.92 -20.90
N GLU A 137 -15.49 18.91 -21.20
CA GLU A 137 -15.27 20.29 -20.77
C GLU A 137 -15.56 20.44 -19.29
N ALA A 138 -14.76 21.27 -18.60
CA ALA A 138 -15.03 21.67 -17.23
C ALA A 138 -16.36 22.44 -17.13
N ALA A 139 -17.02 22.28 -16.00
CA ALA A 139 -18.22 23.00 -15.61
C ALA A 139 -17.92 23.83 -14.36
N ASP A 140 -18.84 23.87 -13.40
CA ASP A 140 -18.65 24.55 -12.13
C ASP A 140 -17.89 23.65 -11.14
N ALA A 141 -17.13 24.28 -10.24
CA ALA A 141 -16.48 23.57 -9.14
C ALA A 141 -17.53 22.89 -8.24
N ILE A 142 -17.34 21.59 -8.00
CA ILE A 142 -18.25 20.76 -7.21
C ILE A 142 -17.67 20.56 -5.82
N THR A 143 -18.42 20.97 -4.80
CA THR A 143 -18.05 20.77 -3.39
C THR A 143 -18.62 19.49 -2.81
N ASP A 144 -19.82 19.12 -3.24
CA ASP A 144 -20.59 17.99 -2.74
C ASP A 144 -21.08 17.13 -3.91
N PHE A 145 -20.93 15.82 -3.76
CA PHE A 145 -21.45 14.81 -4.67
C PHE A 145 -22.55 14.01 -3.98
N TYR A 146 -23.40 13.41 -4.80
CA TYR A 146 -24.55 12.66 -4.34
C TYR A 146 -24.64 11.32 -5.09
N ILE A 147 -24.97 10.23 -4.37
CA ILE A 147 -25.46 9.01 -5.00
C ILE A 147 -26.96 8.91 -4.73
N VAL A 148 -27.75 8.87 -5.81
CA VAL A 148 -29.22 8.72 -5.76
C VAL A 148 -29.60 7.60 -6.69
N ASP A 149 -30.24 6.54 -6.18
CA ASP A 149 -30.61 5.35 -6.95
C ASP A 149 -29.45 4.74 -7.75
N GLY A 150 -28.22 4.81 -7.20
CA GLY A 150 -26.99 4.32 -7.84
C GLY A 150 -26.38 5.27 -8.89
N GLU A 151 -26.97 6.45 -9.10
CA GLU A 151 -26.44 7.45 -10.02
C GLU A 151 -25.65 8.54 -9.30
N LEU A 152 -24.52 8.92 -9.89
CA LEU A 152 -23.70 10.03 -9.42
C LEU A 152 -24.28 11.36 -9.90
N LEU A 153 -24.61 12.25 -8.96
CA LEU A 153 -25.09 13.59 -9.21
C LEU A 153 -24.16 14.63 -8.57
N THR A 154 -24.11 15.82 -9.17
CA THR A 154 -23.36 16.99 -8.67
C THR A 154 -24.26 18.01 -7.98
N SER A 155 -25.58 17.79 -7.99
CA SER A 155 -26.57 18.59 -7.27
C SER A 155 -27.79 17.74 -6.97
N TYR A 156 -28.31 17.86 -5.75
CA TYR A 156 -29.53 17.20 -5.33
C TYR A 156 -30.20 18.02 -4.22
N ALA A 157 -31.52 18.19 -4.31
CA ALA A 157 -32.30 19.02 -3.38
C ALA A 157 -33.17 18.20 -2.40
N GLY A 158 -33.15 16.87 -2.51
CA GLY A 158 -33.88 15.99 -1.60
C GLY A 158 -33.12 15.74 -0.29
N GLU A 159 -33.75 14.98 0.60
CA GLU A 159 -33.11 14.54 1.85
C GLU A 159 -31.98 13.57 1.57
N THR A 160 -30.87 13.72 2.32
CA THR A 160 -29.69 12.87 2.16
C THR A 160 -29.15 12.42 3.50
N ALA A 161 -28.60 11.20 3.54
CA ALA A 161 -27.68 10.81 4.61
C ALA A 161 -26.23 11.14 4.23
N ASP A 162 -25.35 11.32 5.22
CA ASP A 162 -23.93 11.50 4.98
C ASP A 162 -23.24 10.14 4.76
N ALA A 163 -22.47 10.02 3.68
CA ALA A 163 -21.61 8.86 3.45
C ALA A 163 -20.22 9.06 4.07
N LEU A 164 -19.63 7.96 4.54
CA LEU A 164 -18.28 7.94 5.11
C LEU A 164 -17.24 7.85 3.99
N VAL A 165 -16.41 8.88 3.87
CA VAL A 165 -15.22 8.84 3.00
C VAL A 165 -14.03 8.32 3.80
N GLN A 166 -13.35 7.29 3.27
CA GLN A 166 -12.18 6.69 3.89
C GLN A 166 -11.18 6.19 2.83
N PRO A 167 -9.87 6.11 3.13
CA PRO A 167 -8.89 5.64 2.15
C PRO A 167 -9.12 4.17 1.78
N ASP A 168 -9.00 3.83 0.50
CA ASP A 168 -8.83 2.43 0.10
C ASP A 168 -7.37 2.04 0.36
N LEU A 169 -7.19 1.06 1.24
CA LEU A 169 -5.89 0.57 1.67
C LEU A 169 -5.81 -0.92 1.40
N LEU A 170 -4.63 -1.37 0.95
CA LEU A 170 -4.29 -2.78 0.99
C LEU A 170 -3.73 -3.10 2.36
N VAL A 171 -4.47 -3.88 3.14
CA VAL A 171 -4.02 -4.39 4.45
C VAL A 171 -3.66 -5.86 4.27
N ASP A 172 -2.37 -6.17 4.43
CA ASP A 172 -1.79 -7.50 4.28
C ASP A 172 -1.44 -8.07 5.66
N VAL A 173 -2.21 -9.05 6.11
CA VAL A 173 -2.06 -9.67 7.44
C VAL A 173 -1.58 -11.11 7.28
N ARG A 174 -0.40 -11.40 7.82
CA ARG A 174 0.24 -12.73 7.75
C ARG A 174 0.71 -13.14 9.14
N GLY A 175 -0.15 -13.85 9.87
CA GLY A 175 0.12 -14.22 11.26
C GLY A 175 0.22 -12.99 12.17
N LYS A 176 1.44 -12.66 12.62
CA LYS A 176 1.71 -11.48 13.47
C LYS A 176 2.18 -10.25 12.68
N GLU A 177 2.48 -10.43 11.40
CA GLU A 177 2.89 -9.35 10.51
C GLU A 177 1.64 -8.67 9.92
N SER A 178 1.61 -7.34 9.95
CA SER A 178 0.56 -6.54 9.32
C SER A 178 1.22 -5.37 8.59
N ASN A 179 1.02 -5.32 7.28
CA ASN A 179 1.51 -4.24 6.44
C ASN A 179 0.34 -3.54 5.75
N THR A 180 0.35 -2.21 5.78
CA THR A 180 -0.64 -1.39 5.08
C THR A 180 0.03 -0.68 3.91
N TYR A 181 -0.61 -0.70 2.74
CA TYR A 181 -0.10 -0.06 1.53
C TYR A 181 -1.15 0.85 0.91
N ARG A 182 -0.69 2.02 0.47
CA ARG A 182 -1.47 2.98 -0.31
C ARG A 182 -1.79 2.39 -1.69
N ILE A 183 -2.92 2.80 -2.25
CA ILE A 183 -3.39 2.35 -3.56
C ILE A 183 -3.44 3.56 -4.50
N VAL A 184 -3.11 3.34 -5.77
CA VAL A 184 -3.27 4.30 -6.85
C VAL A 184 -3.90 3.66 -8.07
N LYS A 185 -4.83 4.38 -8.71
CA LYS A 185 -5.35 4.01 -10.02
C LYS A 185 -4.47 4.64 -11.11
N ILE A 186 -3.91 3.81 -11.98
CA ILE A 186 -3.15 4.25 -13.15
C ILE A 186 -3.76 3.58 -14.38
N GLY A 187 -4.41 4.39 -15.21
CA GLY A 187 -5.24 3.85 -16.28
C GLY A 187 -6.48 3.18 -15.70
N THR A 188 -6.67 1.92 -16.06
CA THR A 188 -7.79 1.07 -15.65
C THR A 188 -7.41 0.06 -14.58
N GLN A 189 -6.19 0.17 -14.04
CA GLN A 189 -5.62 -0.76 -13.07
C GLN A 189 -5.35 -0.07 -11.74
N TYR A 190 -5.52 -0.82 -10.66
CA TYR A 190 -5.19 -0.40 -9.29
C TYR A 190 -3.86 -1.02 -8.89
N TRP A 191 -2.93 -0.19 -8.47
CA TRP A 191 -1.57 -0.55 -8.12
C TRP A 191 -1.29 -0.18 -6.67
N MET A 192 -0.41 -0.94 -6.03
CA MET A 192 0.23 -0.46 -4.81
C MET A 192 1.00 0.83 -5.15
N ALA A 193 0.89 1.85 -4.30
CA ALA A 193 1.74 3.03 -4.33
C ALA A 193 2.95 2.89 -3.37
N ASP A 194 3.06 1.76 -2.67
CA ASP A 194 4.21 1.42 -1.82
C ASP A 194 4.83 0.08 -2.25
N ASN A 195 6.11 -0.13 -1.96
CA ASN A 195 6.76 -1.42 -2.20
C ASN A 195 6.31 -2.47 -1.17
N LEU A 196 6.30 -3.74 -1.57
CA LEU A 196 6.04 -4.86 -0.64
C LEU A 196 7.08 -4.88 0.50
N ARG A 197 6.58 -5.19 1.70
CA ARG A 197 7.32 -5.18 2.98
C ARG A 197 7.17 -6.48 3.77
N THR A 198 6.69 -7.54 3.14
CA THR A 198 6.45 -8.80 3.83
C THR A 198 7.73 -9.60 4.11
N THR A 199 7.81 -10.24 5.27
CA THR A 199 8.90 -11.16 5.66
C THR A 199 8.50 -12.63 5.59
N CYS A 200 7.25 -12.92 5.19
CA CYS A 200 6.69 -14.25 5.08
C CYS A 200 5.89 -14.42 3.77
N TYR A 201 5.74 -15.64 3.30
CA TYR A 201 4.86 -15.96 2.17
C TYR A 201 3.39 -15.82 2.57
N ALA A 202 2.48 -15.87 1.59
CA ALA A 202 1.04 -15.71 1.83
C ALA A 202 0.47 -16.81 2.75
N ASP A 203 1.12 -17.98 2.84
CA ASP A 203 0.79 -19.05 3.79
C ASP A 203 1.30 -18.80 5.23
N GLY A 204 2.00 -17.68 5.45
CA GLY A 204 2.60 -17.29 6.73
C GLY A 204 3.97 -17.92 7.02
N SER A 205 4.53 -18.74 6.12
CA SER A 205 5.86 -19.30 6.30
C SER A 205 6.96 -18.26 6.05
N ALA A 206 8.04 -18.31 6.84
CA ALA A 206 9.11 -17.32 6.75
C ALA A 206 9.84 -17.38 5.39
N ILE A 207 10.27 -16.20 4.91
CA ILE A 207 11.20 -16.05 3.80
C ILE A 207 12.61 -15.90 4.40
N ASP A 208 13.61 -16.51 3.77
CA ASP A 208 15.00 -16.37 4.23
C ASP A 208 15.46 -14.90 4.11
N SER A 209 16.15 -14.38 5.12
CA SER A 209 16.62 -12.99 5.17
C SER A 209 18.13 -12.93 5.07
N TYR A 210 18.66 -12.06 4.22
CA TYR A 210 20.10 -11.79 4.10
C TYR A 210 20.39 -10.29 4.17
N SER A 211 21.59 -9.94 4.65
CA SER A 211 22.13 -8.59 4.57
C SER A 211 22.93 -8.40 3.28
N GLU A 212 23.24 -7.15 2.94
CA GLU A 212 24.13 -6.81 1.81
C GLU A 212 25.54 -7.43 1.89
N THR A 213 25.96 -7.88 3.08
CA THR A 213 27.25 -8.52 3.34
C THR A 213 27.22 -10.06 3.26
N ASP A 214 26.05 -10.69 3.22
CA ASP A 214 25.90 -12.15 3.15
C ASP A 214 25.66 -12.63 1.71
N SER A 215 26.70 -12.53 0.89
CA SER A 215 26.62 -12.90 -0.53
C SER A 215 26.55 -14.41 -0.77
N ASP A 216 27.21 -15.21 0.06
CA ASP A 216 27.21 -16.68 -0.07
C ASP A 216 25.86 -17.27 0.34
N GLY A 217 25.21 -16.74 1.39
CA GLY A 217 23.86 -17.13 1.77
C GLY A 217 22.86 -16.86 0.65
N TRP A 218 22.83 -15.62 0.13
CA TRP A 218 21.95 -15.26 -0.98
C TRP A 218 22.19 -16.11 -2.22
N LYS A 219 23.46 -16.27 -2.63
CA LYS A 219 23.83 -17.00 -3.86
C LYS A 219 23.40 -18.46 -3.83
N ASN A 220 23.47 -19.11 -2.66
CA ASN A 220 23.13 -20.52 -2.51
C ASN A 220 21.63 -20.74 -2.20
N ASN A 221 20.86 -19.67 -1.98
CA ASN A 221 19.43 -19.75 -1.72
C ASN A 221 18.65 -20.01 -3.01
N THR A 222 17.83 -21.07 -3.01
CA THR A 222 16.94 -21.44 -4.13
C THR A 222 15.49 -21.58 -3.70
N THR A 223 15.20 -21.33 -2.41
CA THR A 223 13.87 -21.37 -1.79
C THR A 223 13.17 -20.02 -1.82
N GLY A 224 13.93 -18.95 -2.02
CA GLY A 224 13.48 -17.57 -2.00
C GLY A 224 13.94 -16.83 -0.75
N ALA A 225 14.51 -15.66 -0.99
CA ALA A 225 15.01 -14.76 0.03
C ALA A 225 14.57 -13.30 -0.18
N TYR A 226 14.67 -12.49 0.88
CA TYR A 226 14.63 -11.03 0.80
C TYR A 226 15.90 -10.40 1.41
N LEU A 227 16.26 -9.22 0.90
CA LEU A 227 17.40 -8.43 1.33
C LEU A 227 16.90 -7.24 2.14
N ALA A 228 17.34 -7.16 3.40
CA ALA A 228 17.18 -5.97 4.23
C ALA A 228 18.46 -5.13 4.15
N TYR A 229 18.31 -3.84 3.83
CA TYR A 229 19.40 -2.88 3.77
C TYR A 229 18.95 -1.54 4.32
N GLY A 230 19.84 -0.84 5.03
CA GLY A 230 19.51 0.37 5.78
C GLY A 230 18.93 0.10 7.16
N ASP A 231 18.44 1.15 7.82
CA ASP A 231 17.74 1.08 9.09
C ASP A 231 16.25 0.70 8.91
N LYS A 232 15.55 0.55 10.04
CA LYS A 232 14.15 0.12 10.03
C LYS A 232 13.26 1.17 9.37
N GLU A 233 13.49 2.43 9.66
CA GLU A 233 12.77 3.58 9.11
C GLU A 233 12.90 3.64 7.59
N TRP A 234 14.10 3.39 7.06
CA TRP A 234 14.34 3.28 5.62
C TRP A 234 13.57 2.11 5.02
N ILE A 235 13.64 0.92 5.63
CA ILE A 235 12.92 -0.27 5.16
C ILE A 235 11.40 -0.06 5.15
N GLU A 236 10.84 0.61 6.16
CA GLU A 236 9.41 0.95 6.19
C GLU A 236 9.02 1.83 5.00
N TYR A 237 9.93 2.68 4.55
CA TYR A 237 9.70 3.57 3.41
C TYR A 237 9.94 2.89 2.05
N VAL A 238 11.03 2.13 1.89
CA VAL A 238 11.45 1.61 0.58
C VAL A 238 11.12 0.15 0.32
N GLY A 239 10.77 -0.62 1.35
CA GLY A 239 10.55 -2.05 1.27
C GLY A 239 11.82 -2.88 1.11
N TYR A 240 11.62 -4.15 0.78
CA TYR A 240 12.72 -5.11 0.61
C TYR A 240 13.03 -5.37 -0.88
N LEU A 241 14.23 -5.92 -1.13
CA LEU A 241 14.53 -6.55 -2.42
C LEU A 241 14.31 -8.05 -2.29
N TYR A 242 13.42 -8.62 -3.09
CA TYR A 242 13.11 -10.05 -3.08
C TYR A 242 13.87 -10.74 -4.19
N SER A 243 14.36 -11.95 -3.93
CA SER A 243 14.92 -12.81 -4.96
C SER A 243 13.84 -13.24 -5.97
N GLY A 244 14.24 -13.53 -7.22
CA GLY A 244 13.32 -14.12 -8.19
C GLY A 244 12.83 -15.52 -7.76
N TYR A 245 13.59 -16.25 -6.94
CA TYR A 245 13.12 -17.49 -6.31
C TYR A 245 11.92 -17.26 -5.39
N ALA A 246 11.91 -16.15 -4.63
CA ALA A 246 10.77 -15.81 -3.76
C ALA A 246 9.53 -15.44 -4.60
N VAL A 247 9.73 -14.71 -5.69
CA VAL A 247 8.64 -14.33 -6.63
C VAL A 247 7.97 -15.55 -7.27
N MET A 248 8.77 -16.57 -7.62
CA MET A 248 8.28 -17.80 -8.27
C MET A 248 7.89 -18.90 -7.28
N ASN A 249 7.94 -18.63 -5.97
CA ASN A 249 7.60 -19.61 -4.96
C ASN A 249 6.09 -19.91 -5.00
N GLU A 250 5.73 -21.20 -4.96
CA GLU A 250 4.34 -21.68 -4.99
C GLU A 250 3.48 -21.20 -3.81
N LYS A 251 4.12 -20.83 -2.70
CA LYS A 251 3.44 -20.27 -1.52
C LYS A 251 2.92 -18.85 -1.72
N GLY A 252 3.39 -18.17 -2.77
CA GLY A 252 2.94 -16.83 -3.17
C GLY A 252 3.46 -15.70 -2.28
N LEU A 253 3.77 -14.56 -2.91
CA LEU A 253 4.19 -13.34 -2.21
C LEU A 253 3.15 -12.23 -2.24
N ALA A 254 2.24 -12.22 -3.21
CA ALA A 254 1.26 -11.16 -3.35
C ALA A 254 0.19 -11.25 -2.24
N PRO A 255 -0.24 -10.12 -1.66
CA PRO A 255 -1.37 -10.09 -0.74
C PRO A 255 -2.67 -10.62 -1.36
N GLU A 256 -3.62 -11.04 -0.53
CA GLU A 256 -4.92 -11.54 -1.00
C GLU A 256 -5.65 -10.48 -1.84
N GLY A 257 -6.20 -10.89 -2.99
CA GLY A 257 -6.84 -9.97 -3.96
C GLY A 257 -5.87 -9.21 -4.87
N TRP A 258 -4.55 -9.42 -4.70
CA TRP A 258 -3.49 -8.78 -5.48
C TRP A 258 -2.59 -9.82 -6.13
N GLU A 259 -1.81 -9.39 -7.12
CA GLU A 259 -0.83 -10.22 -7.81
C GLU A 259 0.45 -9.46 -8.14
N ILE A 260 1.56 -10.20 -8.30
CA ILE A 260 2.78 -9.65 -8.86
C ILE A 260 2.57 -9.47 -10.37
N PRO A 261 2.85 -8.29 -10.95
CA PRO A 261 2.40 -7.96 -12.30
C PRO A 261 3.09 -8.80 -13.38
N THR A 262 2.34 -9.14 -14.42
CA THR A 262 2.87 -9.65 -15.68
C THR A 262 3.53 -8.53 -16.50
N GLN A 263 4.31 -8.90 -17.51
CA GLN A 263 4.91 -7.93 -18.44
C GLN A 263 3.85 -7.12 -19.20
N ALA A 264 2.70 -7.72 -19.50
CA ALA A 264 1.57 -7.04 -20.12
C ALA A 264 0.99 -5.94 -19.21
N GLN A 265 0.86 -6.21 -17.90
CA GLN A 265 0.39 -5.22 -16.93
C GLN A 265 1.42 -4.10 -16.73
N TRP A 266 2.72 -4.42 -16.68
CA TRP A 266 3.78 -3.41 -16.69
C TRP A 266 3.72 -2.51 -17.95
N THR A 267 3.41 -3.07 -19.11
CA THR A 267 3.25 -2.32 -20.36
C THR A 267 2.01 -1.43 -20.35
N LYS A 268 0.90 -1.89 -19.76
CA LYS A 268 -0.33 -1.09 -19.60
C LYS A 268 -0.09 0.10 -18.67
N VAL A 269 0.51 -0.10 -17.50
CA VAL A 269 0.80 1.00 -16.55
C VAL A 269 1.83 1.97 -17.12
N LYS A 270 2.83 1.49 -17.88
CA LYS A 270 3.76 2.36 -18.63
C LYS A 270 3.03 3.30 -19.57
N THR A 271 2.07 2.77 -20.33
CA THR A 271 1.35 3.56 -21.34
C THR A 271 0.39 4.55 -20.68
N ALA A 272 -0.35 4.11 -19.66
CA ALA A 272 -1.31 4.96 -18.95
C ALA A 272 -0.67 5.99 -18.01
N GLY A 273 0.47 5.69 -17.40
CA GLY A 273 1.20 6.64 -16.53
C GLY A 273 1.97 7.72 -17.30
N GLY A 274 1.90 7.71 -18.63
CA GLY A 274 2.59 8.63 -19.52
C GLY A 274 4.01 8.16 -19.89
N SER A 275 4.56 8.69 -20.98
CA SER A 275 5.91 8.30 -21.42
C SER A 275 7.00 8.84 -20.50
N THR A 276 6.78 9.97 -19.84
CA THR A 276 7.81 10.67 -19.03
C THR A 276 8.19 9.88 -17.78
N MET A 277 9.48 9.54 -17.65
CA MET A 277 10.04 8.83 -16.48
C MET A 277 9.74 9.54 -15.15
N ALA A 278 9.84 10.87 -15.12
CA ALA A 278 9.60 11.66 -13.91
C ALA A 278 8.21 11.44 -13.30
N ASN A 279 7.21 11.06 -14.11
CA ASN A 279 5.85 10.83 -13.63
C ASN A 279 5.77 9.67 -12.62
N PHE A 280 6.61 8.64 -12.79
CA PHE A 280 6.60 7.43 -11.96
C PHE A 280 7.53 7.52 -10.76
N LYS A 281 8.47 8.47 -10.76
CA LYS A 281 9.46 8.63 -9.69
C LYS A 281 8.83 9.38 -8.52
N ASP A 282 9.09 8.90 -7.32
CA ASP A 282 8.75 9.60 -6.08
C ASP A 282 9.35 11.02 -6.07
N SER A 283 8.65 11.94 -5.43
CA SER A 283 8.99 13.37 -5.41
C SER A 283 9.71 13.81 -4.13
N ALA A 284 9.86 12.93 -3.13
CA ALA A 284 10.55 13.26 -1.90
C ALA A 284 12.06 13.39 -2.13
N MET A 285 12.70 14.29 -1.38
CA MET A 285 14.15 14.47 -1.42
C MET A 285 14.87 13.16 -1.08
N MET A 286 16.06 12.97 -1.66
CA MET A 286 16.94 11.81 -1.41
C MET A 286 16.40 10.45 -1.91
N THR A 287 15.22 10.38 -2.53
CA THR A 287 14.70 9.13 -3.13
C THR A 287 15.32 8.81 -4.49
N TRP A 288 15.91 9.82 -5.13
CA TRP A 288 16.68 9.76 -6.36
C TRP A 288 17.88 10.71 -6.24
N ALA A 289 19.03 10.32 -6.80
CA ALA A 289 20.21 11.16 -6.90
C ALA A 289 19.92 12.37 -7.81
N ASP A 290 20.40 13.55 -7.42
CA ASP A 290 20.18 14.81 -8.14
C ASP A 290 20.48 14.67 -9.65
N GLY A 291 19.41 14.68 -10.44
CA GLY A 291 19.46 14.41 -11.88
C GLY A 291 18.11 14.31 -12.58
N GLY A 292 17.01 14.59 -11.87
CA GLY A 292 15.65 14.66 -12.39
C GLY A 292 14.67 14.40 -11.25
N GLU A 293 14.11 15.47 -10.69
CA GLU A 293 13.06 15.38 -9.66
C GLU A 293 11.91 14.52 -10.19
N GLY A 294 11.54 13.49 -9.43
CA GLY A 294 10.29 12.81 -9.69
C GLY A 294 9.15 13.79 -9.45
N THR A 295 8.19 13.85 -10.38
CA THR A 295 6.97 14.63 -10.17
C THR A 295 5.94 13.82 -9.41
N ASN A 296 6.07 12.48 -9.43
CA ASN A 296 5.10 11.52 -8.94
C ASN A 296 3.66 11.83 -9.39
N ILE A 297 3.49 12.48 -10.54
CA ILE A 297 2.18 13.00 -10.97
C ILE A 297 1.18 11.88 -11.25
N ASN A 298 1.65 10.65 -11.49
CA ASN A 298 0.80 9.46 -11.65
C ASN A 298 0.63 8.63 -10.36
N GLY A 299 1.22 9.05 -9.25
CA GLY A 299 1.11 8.43 -7.94
C GLY A 299 1.82 7.08 -7.77
N PHE A 300 2.55 6.58 -8.78
CA PHE A 300 3.25 5.30 -8.71
C PHE A 300 4.30 5.24 -7.58
N SER A 301 4.88 6.38 -7.21
CA SER A 301 5.81 6.53 -6.08
C SER A 301 6.99 5.56 -6.13
N GLY A 302 7.68 5.53 -7.27
CA GLY A 302 8.86 4.71 -7.50
C GLY A 302 10.10 5.31 -6.80
N ILE A 303 10.74 4.53 -5.94
CA ILE A 303 11.94 4.93 -5.18
C ILE A 303 13.14 4.16 -5.73
N ALA A 304 14.30 4.82 -5.86
CA ALA A 304 15.50 4.19 -6.40
C ALA A 304 16.19 3.26 -5.40
N THR A 305 15.62 2.08 -5.24
CA THR A 305 16.09 1.00 -4.34
C THR A 305 17.27 0.21 -4.88
N GLY A 306 17.75 0.53 -6.08
CA GLY A 306 18.78 -0.22 -6.77
C GLY A 306 18.32 -1.64 -7.10
N TYR A 307 19.28 -2.56 -7.08
CA TYR A 307 19.04 -3.99 -7.17
C TYR A 307 20.19 -4.75 -6.50
N TYR A 308 19.93 -6.00 -6.14
CA TYR A 308 20.96 -6.93 -5.72
C TYR A 308 21.32 -7.90 -6.84
N SER A 309 22.61 -8.19 -7.01
CA SER A 309 23.06 -9.34 -7.80
C SER A 309 24.24 -10.03 -7.13
N THR A 310 24.41 -11.33 -7.38
CA THR A 310 25.57 -12.08 -6.86
C THR A 310 26.90 -11.64 -7.46
N ALA A 311 26.88 -10.89 -8.57
CA ALA A 311 28.08 -10.41 -9.25
C ALA A 311 28.59 -9.07 -8.69
N THR A 312 27.67 -8.20 -8.25
CA THR A 312 27.98 -6.81 -7.87
C THR A 312 27.56 -6.46 -6.44
N GLY A 313 26.85 -7.34 -5.75
CA GLY A 313 26.16 -7.01 -4.51
C GLY A 313 25.01 -6.03 -4.75
N LEU A 314 24.63 -5.31 -3.68
CA LEU A 314 23.68 -4.21 -3.74
C LEU A 314 24.31 -3.01 -4.47
N THR A 315 23.66 -2.54 -5.53
CA THR A 315 24.18 -1.42 -6.33
C THR A 315 23.06 -0.59 -6.95
N ALA A 316 23.42 0.52 -7.60
CA ALA A 316 22.49 1.46 -8.25
C ALA A 316 21.46 2.11 -7.30
N LEU A 317 21.76 2.13 -6.01
CA LEU A 317 21.02 2.90 -5.02
C LEU A 317 20.94 4.37 -5.44
N ASN A 318 19.78 4.98 -5.24
CA ASN A 318 19.47 6.36 -5.62
C ASN A 318 19.46 6.62 -7.14
N THR A 319 19.84 5.67 -8.01
CA THR A 319 19.85 5.90 -9.46
C THR A 319 18.84 5.05 -10.21
N ASP A 320 18.47 3.88 -9.69
CA ASP A 320 17.63 2.91 -10.37
C ASP A 320 16.62 2.29 -9.41
N ALA A 321 15.46 1.91 -9.93
CA ALA A 321 14.50 1.07 -9.24
C ALA A 321 14.13 -0.09 -10.16
N TYR A 322 14.21 -1.32 -9.68
CA TYR A 322 13.78 -2.51 -10.41
C TYR A 322 12.57 -3.14 -9.70
N PHE A 323 11.59 -3.54 -10.49
CA PHE A 323 10.39 -4.21 -10.00
C PHE A 323 10.19 -5.53 -10.74
N TRP A 324 9.95 -6.60 -9.98
CA TRP A 324 9.72 -7.91 -10.57
C TRP A 324 8.44 -7.96 -11.40
N SER A 325 8.49 -8.77 -12.46
CA SER A 325 7.31 -9.35 -13.10
C SER A 325 7.14 -10.82 -12.69
N THR A 326 6.04 -11.45 -13.10
CA THR A 326 5.84 -12.90 -13.11
C THR A 326 6.07 -13.55 -14.48
N THR A 327 6.34 -12.75 -15.52
CA THR A 327 6.60 -13.28 -16.86
C THR A 327 7.99 -13.91 -16.94
N LYS A 328 8.03 -15.23 -17.09
CA LYS A 328 9.24 -16.05 -17.13
C LYS A 328 9.48 -16.62 -18.52
N TYR A 329 10.73 -16.66 -18.95
CA TYR A 329 11.14 -17.31 -20.19
C TYR A 329 12.57 -17.86 -20.10
N TYR A 330 12.92 -18.76 -21.01
CA TYR A 330 14.27 -19.30 -21.11
C TYR A 330 15.17 -18.36 -21.92
N ASP A 331 16.30 -17.96 -21.34
CA ASP A 331 17.31 -17.15 -22.01
C ASP A 331 18.52 -18.01 -22.40
N SER A 332 18.85 -18.01 -23.69
CA SER A 332 19.89 -18.87 -24.27
C SER A 332 21.31 -18.40 -23.94
N LEU A 333 21.51 -17.13 -23.59
CA LEU A 333 22.82 -16.58 -23.23
C LEU A 333 23.21 -17.01 -21.83
N VAL A 334 22.26 -16.99 -20.89
CA VAL A 334 22.48 -17.45 -19.51
C VAL A 334 22.14 -18.93 -19.30
N ARG A 335 21.58 -19.59 -20.32
CA ARG A 335 21.20 -21.02 -20.33
C ARG A 335 20.27 -21.39 -19.16
N GLY A 336 19.25 -20.58 -18.93
CA GLY A 336 18.34 -20.78 -17.82
C GLY A 336 17.11 -19.88 -17.87
N ASP A 337 16.22 -20.11 -16.91
CA ASP A 337 15.03 -19.29 -16.73
C ASP A 337 15.40 -17.90 -16.20
N VAL A 338 14.81 -16.88 -16.81
CA VAL A 338 14.87 -15.49 -16.38
C VAL A 338 13.46 -14.93 -16.23
N ILE A 339 13.34 -13.86 -15.45
CA ILE A 339 12.08 -13.18 -15.18
C ILE A 339 12.18 -11.75 -15.72
N ASP A 340 11.11 -11.30 -16.35
CA ASP A 340 10.97 -9.90 -16.77
C ASP A 340 10.94 -8.95 -15.56
N TYR A 341 11.28 -7.69 -15.81
CA TYR A 341 11.27 -6.63 -14.81
C TYR A 341 10.81 -5.30 -15.43
N ALA A 342 10.28 -4.42 -14.59
CA ALA A 342 10.18 -2.99 -14.90
C ALA A 342 11.35 -2.24 -14.26
N ARG A 343 11.86 -1.21 -14.93
CA ARG A 343 12.96 -0.39 -14.43
C ARG A 343 12.67 1.10 -14.61
N LEU A 344 12.85 1.83 -13.51
CA LEU A 344 12.92 3.28 -13.48
C LEU A 344 14.39 3.70 -13.31
N THR A 345 14.81 4.80 -13.93
CA THR A 345 16.19 5.29 -13.82
C THR A 345 16.23 6.81 -13.70
N ALA A 346 17.25 7.34 -13.02
CA ALA A 346 17.39 8.77 -12.77
C ALA A 346 17.42 9.59 -14.06
N LYS A 347 18.15 9.10 -15.07
CA LYS A 347 18.41 9.79 -16.35
C LYS A 347 17.62 9.25 -17.54
N GLY A 348 16.80 8.22 -17.35
CA GLY A 348 16.00 7.63 -18.43
C GLY A 348 14.86 8.53 -18.84
N THR A 349 14.50 8.52 -20.13
CA THR A 349 13.36 9.29 -20.63
C THR A 349 12.02 8.61 -20.33
N ASN A 350 11.98 7.27 -20.38
CA ASN A 350 10.77 6.48 -20.19
C ASN A 350 11.05 5.25 -19.32
N MET A 351 10.04 4.76 -18.60
CA MET A 351 10.10 3.47 -17.91
C MET A 351 10.45 2.34 -18.89
N VAL A 352 11.31 1.43 -18.46
CA VAL A 352 11.68 0.23 -19.22
C VAL A 352 10.84 -0.94 -18.70
N VAL A 353 10.31 -1.74 -19.60
CA VAL A 353 9.72 -3.05 -19.31
C VAL A 353 10.51 -4.03 -20.14
N SER A 354 11.15 -5.00 -19.51
CA SER A 354 11.99 -5.96 -20.23
C SER A 354 11.15 -6.86 -21.14
N THR A 355 11.83 -7.43 -22.11
CA THR A 355 11.32 -8.38 -23.09
C THR A 355 12.42 -9.40 -23.38
N THR A 356 12.07 -10.45 -24.11
CA THR A 356 13.04 -11.43 -24.64
C THR A 356 14.20 -10.80 -25.42
N THR A 357 14.02 -9.60 -25.98
CA THR A 357 15.07 -8.88 -26.72
C THR A 357 16.01 -8.08 -25.82
N THR A 358 15.50 -7.51 -24.72
CA THR A 358 16.32 -6.75 -23.77
C THR A 358 16.99 -7.64 -22.73
N GLY A 359 16.49 -8.87 -22.55
CA GLY A 359 16.96 -9.78 -21.51
C GLY A 359 16.22 -9.56 -20.20
N GLY A 360 15.98 -10.66 -19.49
CA GLY A 360 15.39 -10.70 -18.16
C GLY A 360 16.50 -10.90 -17.14
N HIS A 361 16.14 -10.91 -15.87
CA HIS A 361 17.10 -11.19 -14.79
C HIS A 361 16.92 -12.60 -14.27
N SER A 362 18.02 -13.26 -13.92
CA SER A 362 17.98 -14.58 -13.29
C SER A 362 17.33 -14.52 -11.90
N LEU A 363 16.92 -15.68 -11.39
CA LEU A 363 16.24 -15.76 -10.09
C LEU A 363 17.12 -15.35 -8.90
N ALA A 364 18.43 -15.22 -9.10
CA ALA A 364 19.39 -14.78 -8.10
C ALA A 364 19.53 -13.25 -8.00
N PHE A 365 18.83 -12.47 -8.82
CA PHE A 365 18.71 -11.03 -8.62
C PHE A 365 17.75 -10.72 -7.47
N GLY A 366 17.93 -9.55 -6.84
CA GLY A 366 16.99 -9.00 -5.87
C GLY A 366 16.39 -7.69 -6.37
N HIS A 367 15.07 -7.64 -6.53
CA HIS A 367 14.32 -6.45 -6.95
C HIS A 367 13.15 -6.17 -6.02
N SER A 368 12.66 -4.93 -6.02
CA SER A 368 11.44 -4.57 -5.30
C SER A 368 10.20 -5.25 -5.92
N ILE A 369 9.11 -5.31 -5.16
CA ILE A 369 7.82 -5.82 -5.65
C ILE A 369 6.78 -4.71 -5.52
N ARG A 370 6.01 -4.51 -6.59
CA ARG A 370 4.81 -3.69 -6.62
C ARG A 370 3.66 -4.56 -7.12
N CYS A 371 2.59 -4.73 -6.35
CA CYS A 371 1.46 -5.56 -6.78
C CYS A 371 0.40 -4.73 -7.51
N VAL A 372 -0.38 -5.42 -8.33
CA VAL A 372 -1.57 -4.92 -9.02
C VAL A 372 -2.79 -5.69 -8.53
N ARG A 373 -3.94 -5.03 -8.41
CA ARG A 373 -5.21 -5.65 -7.96
C ARG A 373 -5.74 -6.56 -9.07
N LYS A 374 -6.28 -7.72 -8.69
CA LYS A 374 -6.82 -8.73 -9.62
C LYS A 374 -8.09 -8.29 -10.35
#